data_AF-A0A660Q6C0-F1
#
_entry.id   AF-A0A660Q6C0-F1
#
_cell.length_a   1.000
_cell.length_b   1.000
_cell.length_c   1.000
_cell.angle_alpha   90.00
_cell.angle_beta   90.00
_cell.angle_gamma   90.00
#
_symmetry.space_group_name_H-M   'P 1'
#
loop_
_entity.id
_entity.type
_entity.pdbx_description
1 polymer ?
#
loop_
_entity_poly.entity_id
_entity_poly.type
_entity_poly.pdbx_seq_one_letter_code
_entity_poly.pdbx_strand_id
1 'polypeptide(L)' 'METGNKEKPEVGHGVYHPGARPMQVFLDNDGCMWLCDKDIDPGKGFEQQGCWRCRDLAFTRND' A
#
# COMPACT_ATOMS: atom_id res chain seq x y z
N MET A 1 17.86 -35.23 2.90
CA MET A 1 18.16 -33.82 3.21
C MET A 1 18.28 -33.11 1.87
N GLU A 2 17.21 -32.44 1.43
CA GLU A 2 17.19 -31.77 0.12
C GLU A 2 17.86 -30.39 0.25
N THR A 3 18.98 -30.21 -0.45
CA THR A 3 19.70 -28.95 -0.56
C THR A 3 18.99 -28.09 -1.61
N GLY A 4 18.09 -27.20 -1.18
CA GLY A 4 17.51 -26.19 -2.06
C GLY A 4 18.56 -25.16 -2.46
N ASN A 5 18.92 -25.14 -3.75
CA ASN A 5 19.77 -24.11 -4.34
C ASN A 5 19.02 -22.77 -4.28
N LYS A 6 19.53 -21.82 -3.48
CA LYS A 6 18.98 -20.46 -3.38
C LYS A 6 19.56 -19.60 -4.50
N GLU A 7 19.09 -19.80 -5.72
CA GLU A 7 19.37 -18.83 -6.78
C GLU A 7 18.71 -17.50 -6.41
N LYS A 8 19.52 -16.45 -6.26
CA LYS A 8 19.02 -15.10 -5.97
C LYS A 8 18.31 -14.59 -7.23
N PRO A 9 17.08 -14.09 -7.14
CA PRO A 9 16.37 -13.55 -8.30
C PRO A 9 17.18 -12.41 -8.92
N GLU A 10 17.48 -12.51 -10.21
CA GLU A 10 18.15 -11.44 -10.95
C GLU A 10 17.15 -10.30 -11.18
N VAL A 11 17.47 -9.12 -10.66
CA VAL A 11 16.68 -7.91 -10.88
C VAL A 11 16.91 -7.48 -12.33
N GLY A 12 15.88 -7.53 -13.16
CA GLY A 12 15.95 -7.12 -14.56
C GLY A 12 16.39 -5.65 -14.73
N HIS A 13 16.94 -5.31 -15.89
CA HIS A 13 17.38 -3.96 -16.25
C HIS A 13 16.18 -3.03 -16.51
N GLY A 14 15.46 -2.66 -15.44
CA GLY A 14 14.39 -1.67 -15.46
C GLY A 14 14.89 -0.27 -15.11
N VAL A 15 14.14 0.76 -15.49
CA VAL A 15 14.37 2.13 -14.99
C VAL A 15 13.99 2.15 -13.50
N TYR A 16 14.88 2.64 -12.65
CA TYR A 16 14.57 2.85 -11.22
C TYR A 16 13.53 3.96 -11.11
N HIS A 17 12.28 3.57 -10.86
CA HIS A 17 11.27 4.49 -10.40
C HIS A 17 11.43 4.65 -8.89
N PRO A 18 11.44 5.87 -8.34
CA PRO A 18 11.35 6.05 -6.90
C PRO A 18 10.13 5.25 -6.41
N GLY A 19 10.31 4.50 -5.32
CA GLY A 19 9.26 3.62 -4.80
C GLY A 19 7.94 4.36 -4.65
N ALA A 20 6.83 3.63 -4.81
CA ALA A 20 5.50 4.18 -4.57
C ALA A 20 5.49 4.94 -3.23
N ARG A 21 4.74 6.07 -3.20
CA ARG A 21 4.64 6.91 -2.00
C ARG A 21 4.40 6.03 -0.76
N PRO A 22 5.13 6.24 0.35
CA PRO A 22 4.96 5.43 1.55
C PRO A 22 3.55 5.62 2.10
N MET A 23 2.75 4.56 2.12
CA MET A 23 1.37 4.57 2.56
C MET A 23 1.19 3.83 3.89
N GLN A 24 0.17 4.21 4.65
CA GLN A 24 -0.23 3.60 5.92
C GLN A 24 -1.75 3.42 5.95
N VAL A 25 -2.20 2.36 6.63
CA VAL A 25 -3.63 2.10 6.85
C VAL A 25 -4.07 2.64 8.21
N PHE A 26 -5.18 3.36 8.23
CA PHE A 26 -5.84 3.87 9.44
C PHE A 26 -7.22 3.26 9.58
N LEU A 27 -7.66 3.04 10.83
CA LEU A 27 -9.02 2.64 11.15
C LEU A 27 -9.70 3.83 11.83
N ASP A 28 -10.82 4.29 11.30
CA ASP A 28 -11.61 5.34 11.94
C ASP A 28 -12.54 4.77 13.02
N ASN A 29 -13.26 5.67 13.71
CA ASN A 29 -14.17 5.30 14.79
C ASN A 29 -15.42 4.53 14.31
N ASP A 30 -15.76 4.63 13.02
CA ASP A 30 -16.88 3.93 12.40
C ASP A 30 -16.45 2.54 11.87
N GLY A 31 -15.18 2.16 12.10
CA GLY A 31 -14.62 0.90 11.65
C GLY A 31 -14.28 0.87 10.16
N CYS A 32 -14.23 2.02 9.48
CA CYS A 32 -13.77 2.11 8.10
C CYS A 32 -12.24 2.19 8.04
N MET A 33 -11.67 1.39 7.13
CA MET A 33 -10.24 1.41 6.83
C MET A 33 -9.92 2.43 5.73
N TRP A 34 -8.86 3.18 5.95
CA TRP A 34 -8.37 4.24 5.08
C TRP A 34 -6.92 3.97 4.69
N LEU A 35 -6.60 4.02 3.41
CA LEU A 35 -5.25 4.00 2.90
C LEU A 35 -4.81 5.45 2.66
N CYS A 36 -3.81 5.89 3.42
CA CYS A 36 -3.32 7.27 3.38
C CYS A 36 -1.80 7.29 3.08
N ASP A 37 -1.30 8.43 2.63
CA ASP A 37 0.13 8.71 2.68
C ASP A 37 0.64 8.77 4.13
N LYS A 38 1.93 8.50 4.34
CA LYS A 38 2.56 8.44 5.67
C LYS A 38 2.54 9.78 6.44
N ASP A 39 2.44 10.90 5.74
CA ASP A 39 2.59 12.26 6.29
C ASP A 39 1.26 12.98 6.58
N ILE A 40 0.15 12.24 6.61
CA ILE A 40 -1.16 12.77 6.99
C ILE A 40 -1.29 13.02 8.51
N ASP A 41 -2.24 13.88 8.89
CA ASP A 41 -2.62 14.17 10.27
C ASP A 41 -3.86 13.36 10.66
N PRO A 42 -3.75 12.35 11.55
CA PRO A 42 -4.88 11.53 11.97
C PRO A 42 -5.94 12.27 12.79
N GLY A 43 -5.64 13.47 13.28
CA GLY A 43 -6.61 14.34 13.95
C GLY A 43 -7.55 15.07 12.99
N LYS A 44 -7.29 15.01 11.67
CA LYS A 44 -8.10 15.64 10.63
C LYS A 44 -8.84 14.59 9.80
N GLY A 45 -9.85 15.05 9.04
CA GLY A 45 -10.62 14.16 8.16
C GLY A 45 -9.73 13.49 7.11
N PHE A 46 -9.80 12.17 7.00
CA PHE A 46 -8.99 11.38 6.05
C PHE A 46 -9.35 11.69 4.59
N GLU A 47 -10.63 11.90 4.27
CA GLU A 47 -11.09 12.25 2.92
C GLU A 47 -10.49 13.56 2.40
N GLN A 48 -10.42 14.58 3.27
CA GLN A 48 -9.88 15.90 2.95
C GLN A 48 -8.37 15.86 2.70
N GLN A 49 -7.70 14.80 3.16
CA GLN A 49 -6.26 14.56 3.00
C GLN A 49 -5.95 13.62 1.82
N GLY A 50 -6.96 13.28 1.02
CA GLY A 50 -6.79 12.43 -0.16
C GLY A 50 -6.61 10.95 0.16
N CYS A 51 -6.91 10.52 1.39
CA CYS A 51 -6.92 9.10 1.73
C CYS A 51 -8.03 8.36 0.99
N TRP A 52 -7.79 7.11 0.66
CA TRP A 52 -8.77 6.26 0.00
C TRP A 52 -9.49 5.37 1.01
N ARG A 53 -10.83 5.35 0.95
CA ARG A 53 -11.63 4.38 1.71
C ARG A 53 -11.47 3.00 1.08
N CYS A 54 -10.96 2.04 1.85
CA CYS A 54 -10.73 0.68 1.36
C CYS A 54 -12.02 -0.04 0.96
N ARG A 55 -13.18 0.36 1.49
CA ARG A 55 -14.49 -0.21 1.11
C ARG A 55 -14.95 0.24 -0.29
N ASP A 56 -14.51 1.41 -0.74
CA ASP A 56 -14.92 1.99 -2.02
C ASP A 56 -13.95 1.63 -3.16
N LEU A 57 -12.73 1.24 -2.80
CA LEU A 57 -11.77 0.66 -3.73
C LEU A 57 -12.12 -0.80 -4.02
N ALA A 58 -12.73 -1.02 -5.16
CA ALA A 58 -12.77 -2.34 -5.76
C ALA A 58 -11.33 -2.71 -6.19
N PHE A 59 -10.56 -3.37 -5.33
CA PHE A 59 -9.40 -4.14 -5.77
C PHE A 59 -9.91 -5.37 -6.52
N THR A 60 -10.50 -5.18 -7.71
CA THR A 60 -10.73 -6.31 -8.61
C THR A 60 -9.34 -6.79 -9.02
N ARG A 61 -8.91 -7.91 -8.46
CA ARG A 61 -7.90 -8.73 -9.14
C ARG A 61 -8.52 -9.05 -10.50
N ASN A 62 -7.87 -8.62 -11.57
CA ASN A 62 -8.17 -9.10 -12.92
C ASN A 62 -7.95 -10.62 -12.85
N ASP A 63 -9.05 -11.36 -12.76
CA ASP A 63 -9.07 -12.82 -12.80
C ASP A 63 -8.84 -13.33 -14.24
#